data_AF-A0A7S1A0X0-F1
#
_entry.id   AF-A0A7S1A0X0-F1
#
_cell.length_a   1.000
_cell.length_b   1.000
_cell.length_c   1.000
_cell.angle_alpha   90.00
_cell.angle_beta   90.00
_cell.angle_gamma   90.00
#
_symmetry.space_group_name_H-M   'P 1'
#
loop_
_entity.id
_entity.type
_entity.pdbx_description
1 polymer ?
#
loop_
_entity_poly.entity_id
_entity_poly.type
_entity_poly.pdbx_seq_one_letter_code
_entity_poly.pdbx_strand_id
1 'polypeptide(L)'
;TQIEGQKRMRMAEELRQVFARLDTDQSGTVSKEEFSVFMDDPAGPALFSVYGLHVTDAIAVFEALDVDNNCELDIDEFVMGCMQLEGNAKTVDMLTRLRDNNKVMWKIARAHKAIELEVRQLRIMVE
;
A
#
# COMPACT_ATOMS: atom_id res chain seq x y z
N THR A 1 16.58 -10.19 -17.43
CA THR A 1 17.65 -9.86 -18.41
C THR A 1 18.03 -8.39 -18.27
N GLN A 2 19.14 -7.88 -18.85
CA GLN A 2 19.49 -6.44 -18.76
C GLN A 2 18.36 -5.50 -19.26
N ILE A 3 17.52 -6.01 -20.16
CA ILE A 3 16.31 -5.37 -20.68
C ILE A 3 15.21 -5.22 -19.61
N GLU A 4 14.98 -6.22 -18.76
CA GLU A 4 14.05 -6.09 -17.62
C GLU A 4 14.49 -5.00 -16.65
N GLY A 5 15.78 -4.93 -16.33
CA GLY A 5 16.31 -3.96 -15.37
C GLY A 5 16.08 -2.52 -15.83
N GLN A 6 16.31 -2.25 -17.12
CA GLN A 6 16.03 -0.94 -17.71
C GLN A 6 14.53 -0.62 -17.75
N LYS A 7 13.67 -1.61 -18.05
CA LYS A 7 12.21 -1.41 -18.03
C LYS A 7 11.73 -1.05 -16.63
N ARG A 8 12.19 -1.77 -15.59
CA ARG A 8 11.85 -1.49 -14.19
C ARG A 8 12.32 -0.11 -13.73
N MET A 9 13.50 0.31 -14.16
CA MET A 9 14.04 1.61 -13.78
C MET A 9 13.26 2.78 -14.41
N ARG A 10 12.83 2.63 -15.67
CA ARG A 10 11.95 3.62 -16.33
C ARG A 10 10.59 3.71 -15.66
N MET A 11 10.00 2.56 -15.34
CA MET A 11 8.72 2.52 -14.65
C MET A 11 8.81 3.19 -13.27
N ALA A 12 9.87 2.94 -12.51
CA ALA A 12 10.08 3.58 -11.21
C ALA A 12 10.14 5.12 -11.34
N GLU A 13 10.83 5.62 -12.36
CA GLU A 13 10.92 7.07 -12.60
C GLU A 13 9.57 7.67 -12.98
N GLU A 14 8.81 6.99 -13.84
CA GLU A 14 7.47 7.44 -14.23
C GLU A 14 6.52 7.44 -13.03
N LEU A 15 6.55 6.40 -12.18
CA LEU A 15 5.76 6.34 -10.95
C LEU A 15 6.14 7.46 -9.96
N ARG A 16 7.41 7.86 -9.88
CA ARG A 16 7.82 9.02 -9.07
C ARG A 16 7.21 10.33 -9.58
N GLN A 17 7.11 10.51 -10.90
CA GLN A 17 6.44 11.68 -11.47
C GLN A 17 4.93 11.69 -11.19
N VAL A 18 4.33 10.50 -11.11
CA VAL A 18 2.92 10.33 -10.78
C VAL A 18 2.69 10.63 -9.31
N PHE A 19 3.56 10.15 -8.43
CA PHE A 19 3.54 10.48 -7.00
C PHE A 19 3.56 12.00 -6.79
N ALA A 20 4.45 12.71 -7.48
CA ALA A 20 4.54 14.17 -7.41
C ALA A 20 3.28 14.90 -7.93
N ARG A 21 2.41 14.23 -8.68
CA ARG A 21 1.11 14.78 -9.11
C ARG A 21 -0.02 14.43 -8.15
N LEU A 22 0.11 13.33 -7.42
CA LEU A 22 -0.81 12.87 -6.38
C LEU A 22 -0.66 13.71 -5.11
N ASP A 23 0.58 13.97 -4.70
CA ASP A 23 0.94 14.81 -3.55
C ASP A 23 0.68 16.29 -3.88
N THR A 24 -0.59 16.69 -3.81
CA THR A 24 -1.05 18.02 -4.21
C THR A 24 -0.71 19.08 -3.19
N ASP A 25 -0.60 18.69 -1.91
CA ASP A 25 -0.23 19.56 -0.81
C ASP A 25 1.29 19.62 -0.54
N GLN A 26 2.08 18.81 -1.24
CA GLN A 26 3.53 18.70 -1.10
C GLN A 26 3.95 18.29 0.32
N SER A 27 3.14 17.46 0.97
CA SER A 27 3.43 16.88 2.28
C SER A 27 4.58 15.88 2.22
N GLY A 28 4.90 15.35 1.03
CA GLY A 28 5.85 14.26 0.83
C GLY A 28 5.22 12.88 1.00
N THR A 29 3.91 12.83 1.26
CA THR A 29 3.10 11.61 1.31
C THR A 29 1.84 11.81 0.46
N VAL A 30 1.11 10.73 0.18
CA VAL A 30 -0.17 10.79 -0.55
C VAL A 30 -1.25 10.29 0.38
N SER A 31 -2.20 11.17 0.69
CA SER A 31 -3.37 10.81 1.50
C SER A 31 -4.38 9.97 0.72
N LYS A 32 -5.27 9.29 1.44
CA LYS A 32 -6.37 8.51 0.84
C LYS A 32 -7.28 9.40 -0.01
N GLU A 33 -7.52 10.63 0.42
CA GLU A 33 -8.32 11.63 -0.28
C GLU A 33 -7.68 12.04 -1.60
N GLU A 34 -6.38 12.37 -1.59
CA GLU A 34 -5.64 12.73 -2.81
C GLU A 34 -5.60 11.58 -3.81
N PHE A 35 -5.37 10.36 -3.32
CA PHE A 35 -5.41 9.17 -4.14
C PHE A 35 -6.81 8.94 -4.74
N SER A 36 -7.87 9.10 -3.95
CA SER A 36 -9.24 8.94 -4.43
C SER A 36 -9.59 9.98 -5.50
N VAL A 37 -9.25 11.25 -5.27
CA VAL A 37 -9.49 12.34 -6.23
C VAL A 37 -8.76 12.08 -7.54
N PHE A 38 -7.52 11.61 -7.48
CA PHE A 38 -6.76 11.26 -8.67
C PHE A 38 -7.36 10.06 -9.43
N MET A 39 -7.91 9.09 -8.71
CA MET A 39 -8.55 7.92 -9.30
C MET A 39 -9.95 8.20 -9.87
N ASP A 40 -10.60 9.27 -9.40
CA ASP A 40 -11.85 9.78 -9.98
C ASP A 40 -11.61 10.58 -11.28
N ASP A 41 -10.42 11.16 -11.46
CA ASP A 41 -10.00 11.75 -12.74
C ASP A 41 -9.71 10.63 -13.76
N PRO A 42 -10.32 10.63 -14.96
CA PRO A 42 -10.02 9.66 -16.02
C PRO A 42 -8.52 9.47 -16.33
N ALA A 43 -7.69 10.49 -16.08
CA ALA A 43 -6.25 10.41 -16.24
C ALA A 43 -5.57 9.40 -15.28
N GLY A 44 -6.11 9.24 -14.07
CA GLY A 44 -5.56 8.34 -13.05
C GLY A 44 -5.68 6.86 -13.41
N PRO A 45 -6.91 6.32 -13.55
CA PRO A 45 -7.11 4.92 -13.95
C PRO A 45 -6.47 4.57 -15.30
N ALA A 46 -6.42 5.52 -16.23
CA ALA A 46 -5.76 5.34 -17.53
C ALA A 46 -4.25 5.12 -17.37
N LEU A 47 -3.61 5.92 -16.52
CA LEU A 47 -2.20 5.80 -16.21
C LEU A 47 -1.90 4.47 -15.49
N PHE A 48 -2.68 4.08 -14.49
CA PHE A 48 -2.53 2.77 -13.85
C PHE A 48 -2.71 1.62 -14.86
N SER A 49 -3.63 1.76 -15.80
CA SER A 49 -3.85 0.77 -16.87
C SER A 49 -2.65 0.64 -17.83
N VAL A 50 -1.89 1.71 -18.08
CA VAL A 50 -0.62 1.64 -18.87
C VAL A 50 0.38 0.71 -18.21
N TYR A 51 0.36 0.62 -16.88
CA TYR A 51 1.20 -0.26 -16.08
C TYR A 51 0.53 -1.62 -15.77
N GLY A 52 -0.55 -1.96 -16.47
CA GLY A 52 -1.27 -3.22 -16.25
C GLY A 52 -2.02 -3.30 -14.92
N LEU A 53 -2.17 -2.17 -14.23
CA LEU A 53 -2.91 -2.06 -12.97
C LEU A 53 -4.35 -1.71 -13.28
N HIS A 54 -5.21 -2.72 -13.36
CA HIS A 54 -6.65 -2.52 -13.44
C HIS A 54 -7.20 -2.23 -12.05
N VAL A 55 -7.30 -0.95 -11.71
CA VAL A 55 -7.86 -0.51 -10.44
C VAL A 55 -9.38 -0.45 -10.56
N THR A 56 -10.06 -1.46 -10.03
CA THR A 56 -11.52 -1.47 -9.90
C THR A 56 -12.00 -0.85 -8.58
N ASP A 57 -11.10 -0.75 -7.60
CA ASP A 57 -11.36 -0.21 -6.28
C ASP A 57 -10.10 0.53 -5.79
N ALA A 58 -10.14 1.86 -5.88
CA ALA A 58 -9.03 2.73 -5.49
C ALA A 58 -8.69 2.59 -3.99
N ILE A 59 -9.71 2.37 -3.15
CA ILE A 59 -9.53 2.21 -1.70
C ILE A 59 -8.76 0.92 -1.42
N ALA A 60 -9.14 -0.18 -2.08
CA ALA A 60 -8.47 -1.46 -1.90
C ALA A 60 -7.01 -1.44 -2.38
N VAL A 61 -6.71 -0.65 -3.43
CA VAL A 61 -5.33 -0.46 -3.89
C VAL A 61 -4.53 0.38 -2.90
N PHE A 62 -5.08 1.50 -2.42
CA PHE A 62 -4.42 2.33 -1.42
C PHE A 62 -4.05 1.52 -0.17
N GLU A 63 -5.02 0.78 0.39
CA GLU A 63 -4.81 -0.06 1.59
C GLU A 63 -3.82 -1.23 1.36
N ALA A 64 -3.54 -1.58 0.11
CA ALA A 64 -2.54 -2.58 -0.22
C ALA A 64 -1.14 -2.01 -0.47
N LEU A 65 -1.06 -0.72 -0.80
CA LEU A 65 0.19 0.03 -0.93
C LEU A 65 0.68 0.52 0.44
N ASP A 66 -0.24 0.87 1.35
CA ASP A 66 0.03 1.33 2.73
C ASP A 66 0.51 0.15 3.59
N VAL A 67 1.83 -0.02 3.70
CA VAL A 67 2.43 -1.18 4.38
C VAL A 67 2.48 -0.96 5.88
N ASP A 68 2.78 0.27 6.32
CA ASP A 68 2.90 0.61 7.73
C ASP A 68 1.55 0.94 8.40
N ASN A 69 0.47 1.06 7.62
CA ASN A 69 -0.90 1.39 8.03
C ASN A 69 -1.01 2.79 8.67
N ASN A 70 -0.22 3.75 8.19
CA ASN A 70 -0.27 5.13 8.65
C ASN A 70 -1.39 5.96 7.96
N CYS A 71 -2.13 5.35 7.02
CA CYS A 71 -3.17 5.96 6.19
C CYS A 71 -2.66 7.00 5.17
N GLU A 72 -1.37 7.02 4.92
CA GLU A 72 -0.68 7.82 3.91
C GLU A 72 0.22 6.88 3.09
N LEU A 73 0.63 7.30 1.90
CA LEU A 73 1.61 6.56 1.11
C LEU A 73 2.86 7.40 0.97
N ASP A 74 3.99 6.88 1.43
CA ASP A 74 5.27 7.47 1.07
C ASP A 74 5.69 7.08 -0.38
N ILE A 75 6.72 7.74 -0.88
CA ILE A 75 7.19 7.54 -2.25
C ILE A 75 7.69 6.10 -2.50
N ASP A 76 8.29 5.46 -1.49
CA ASP A 76 8.83 4.12 -1.62
C ASP A 76 7.71 3.08 -1.56
N GLU A 77 6.73 3.25 -0.67
CA GLU A 77 5.50 2.45 -0.61
C GLU A 77 4.72 2.51 -1.93
N PHE A 78 4.52 3.71 -2.47
CA PHE A 78 3.82 3.90 -3.73
C PHE A 78 4.58 3.24 -4.90
N VAL A 79 5.86 3.58 -5.09
CA VAL A 79 6.65 3.10 -6.24
C VAL A 79 6.87 1.59 -6.15
N MET A 80 7.34 1.10 -5.01
CA MET A 80 7.62 -0.33 -4.84
C MET A 80 6.33 -1.15 -4.87
N GLY A 81 5.25 -0.66 -4.25
CA GLY A 81 3.96 -1.33 -4.27
C GLY A 81 3.40 -1.42 -5.70
N CYS A 82 3.43 -0.34 -6.48
CA CYS A 82 3.00 -0.37 -7.88
C CYS A 82 3.87 -1.30 -8.75
N MET A 83 5.20 -1.28 -8.56
CA MET A 83 6.12 -2.19 -9.26
C MET A 83 5.91 -3.66 -8.90
N GLN A 84 5.49 -3.95 -7.66
CA GLN A 84 5.17 -5.31 -7.21
C GLN A 84 3.85 -5.80 -7.80
N LEU A 85 2.88 -4.89 -7.99
CA LEU A 85 1.60 -5.18 -8.62
C LEU A 85 1.73 -5.41 -10.14
N GLU A 86 2.59 -4.67 -10.86
CA GLU A 86 2.85 -4.89 -12.30
C GLU A 86 3.39 -6.31 -12.57
N GLY A 87 4.24 -6.83 -11.69
CA GLY A 87 4.87 -8.15 -11.84
C GLY A 87 3.94 -9.35 -11.61
N ASN A 88 2.78 -9.14 -10.98
CA ASN A 88 1.84 -10.20 -10.63
C ASN A 88 0.49 -9.95 -11.31
N ALA A 89 0.34 -10.43 -12.55
CA ALA A 89 -0.89 -10.38 -13.37
C ALA A 89 -2.15 -11.08 -12.76
N LYS A 90 -2.17 -11.35 -11.45
CA LYS A 90 -3.30 -11.87 -10.65
C LYS A 90 -3.62 -10.91 -9.49
N THR A 91 -3.84 -9.66 -9.84
CA THR A 91 -3.98 -8.52 -8.92
C THR A 91 -5.10 -8.72 -7.89
N VAL A 92 -6.20 -9.40 -8.24
CA VAL A 92 -7.32 -9.65 -7.30
C VAL A 92 -6.99 -10.70 -6.22
N ASP A 93 -6.23 -11.74 -6.57
CA ASP A 93 -5.91 -12.83 -5.64
C ASP A 93 -4.82 -12.40 -4.64
N MET A 94 -3.87 -11.57 -5.08
CA MET A 94 -2.83 -11.01 -4.21
C MET A 94 -3.40 -10.01 -3.21
N LEU A 95 -4.27 -9.09 -3.65
CA LEU A 95 -4.93 -8.12 -2.77
C LEU A 95 -5.79 -8.83 -1.72
N THR A 96 -6.48 -9.90 -2.10
CA THR A 96 -7.25 -10.74 -1.14
C THR A 96 -6.33 -11.38 -0.10
N ARG A 97 -5.19 -11.92 -0.53
CA ARG A 97 -4.21 -12.55 0.38
C ARG A 97 -3.52 -11.54 1.31
N LEU A 98 -3.21 -10.34 0.83
CA LEU A 98 -2.65 -9.26 1.63
C LEU A 98 -3.66 -8.78 2.68
N ARG A 99 -4.92 -8.56 2.27
CA ARG A 99 -6.01 -8.22 3.20
C ARG A 99 -6.20 -9.28 4.28
N ASP A 100 -6.16 -10.55 3.90
CA ASP A 100 -6.32 -11.65 4.85
C ASP A 100 -5.11 -11.79 5.79
N ASN A 101 -3.90 -11.56 5.28
CA ASN A 101 -2.68 -11.52 6.09
C ASN A 101 -2.70 -10.35 7.09
N ASN A 102 -3.08 -9.16 6.66
CA ASN A 102 -3.22 -7.99 7.53
C ASN A 102 -4.28 -8.24 8.62
N LYS A 103 -5.42 -8.84 8.28
CA LYS A 103 -6.42 -9.25 9.30
C LYS A 103 -5.86 -10.23 10.33
N VAL A 104 -5.00 -11.15 9.93
CA VAL A 104 -4.32 -12.07 10.85
C VAL A 104 -3.34 -11.32 11.75
N MET A 105 -2.55 -10.40 11.19
CA MET A 105 -1.63 -9.55 11.95
C MET A 105 -2.34 -8.71 13.01
N TRP A 106 -3.47 -8.09 12.68
CA TRP A 106 -4.30 -7.35 13.63
C TRP A 106 -4.81 -8.21 14.78
N LYS A 107 -5.24 -9.45 14.49
CA LYS A 107 -5.66 -10.40 15.53
C LYS A 107 -4.49 -10.78 16.44
N ILE A 108 -3.31 -11.00 15.87
CA ILE A 108 -2.08 -11.33 16.62
C ILE A 108 -1.70 -10.16 17.54
N ALA A 109 -1.65 -8.93 17.02
CA ALA A 109 -1.30 -7.74 17.80
C ALA A 109 -2.27 -7.53 18.99
N ARG A 110 -3.58 -7.73 18.76
CA ARG A 110 -4.60 -7.63 19.80
C ARG A 110 -4.43 -8.72 20.87
N ALA A 111 -4.18 -9.96 20.45
CA ALA A 111 -3.95 -11.08 21.35
C ALA A 111 -2.68 -10.87 22.18
N HIS A 112 -1.59 -10.41 21.57
CA HIS A 112 -0.34 -10.07 22.26
C HIS A 112 -0.61 -9.04 23.38
N LYS A 113 -1.26 -7.92 23.05
CA LYS A 113 -1.55 -6.86 24.03
C LYS A 113 -2.43 -7.34 25.20
N ALA A 114 -3.39 -8.24 24.92
CA ALA A 114 -4.23 -8.84 25.95
C ALA A 114 -3.41 -9.73 26.90
N ILE A 115 -2.53 -10.59 26.35
CA ILE A 115 -1.65 -11.44 27.16
C ILE A 115 -0.70 -10.59 28.00
N GLU A 116 -0.15 -9.52 27.44
CA GLU A 116 0.78 -8.63 28.13
C GLU A 116 0.13 -7.97 29.36
N LEU A 117 -1.14 -7.58 29.24
CA LEU A 117 -1.94 -7.03 30.35
C LEU A 117 -2.19 -8.07 31.45
N GLU A 118 -2.57 -9.30 31.09
CA GLU A 118 -2.80 -10.40 32.05
C GLU A 118 -1.51 -10.76 32.81
N VAL A 119 -0.38 -10.87 32.10
CA VAL A 119 0.93 -11.13 32.71
C VAL A 119 1.32 -10.01 33.68
N ARG A 120 1.03 -8.75 33.31
CA ARG A 120 1.30 -7.59 34.18
C ARG A 120 0.44 -7.62 35.44
N GLN A 121 -0.85 -7.96 35.33
CA GLN A 121 -1.74 -8.08 36.48
C GLN A 121 -1.30 -9.19 37.42
N LEU A 122 -0.94 -10.37 36.89
CA LEU A 122 -0.41 -11.48 37.68
C LEU A 122 0.89 -11.10 38.39
N ARG A 123 1.79 -10.37 37.74
CA ARG A 123 3.04 -9.89 38.37
C ARG A 123 2.75 -8.99 39.58
N ILE A 124 1.77 -8.09 39.47
CA ILE A 124 1.37 -7.19 40.57
C ILE A 124 0.69 -7.95 41.71
N MET A 125 -0.03 -9.05 41.43
CA MET A 125 -0.70 -9.85 42.47
C MET A 125 0.25 -10.73 43.29
N VAL A 126 1.47 -10.97 42.80
CA VAL A 126 2.47 -11.84 43.45
C VAL A 126 3.53 -11.02 44.23
N GLU A 127 3.59 -9.71 44.02
CA GLU A 127 4.38 -8.75 44.81
C GLU A 127 3.57 -8.20 46.00
#